data_AF-A0A1Y6M8C5-F1
#
_entry.id   AF-A0A1Y6M8C5-F1
#
_cell.length_a   1.000
_cell.length_b   1.000
_cell.length_c   1.000
_cell.angle_alpha   90.00
_cell.angle_beta   90.00
_cell.angle_gamma   90.00
#
_symmetry.space_group_name_H-M   'P 1'
#
loop_
_entity.id
_entity.type
_entity.pdbx_description
1 polymer ?
#
loop_
_entity_poly.entity_id
_entity_poly.type
_entity_poly.pdbx_seq_one_letter_code
_entity_poly.pdbx_strand_id
1 'polypeptide(L)'
;MIIRKLRLQRGWSQEQLSQLSGLSIRTIQRIEQGQKAGLESLKSLAAVFEIQVSDLQMEPPMNKEITITEEEKRALNYVKGIKSFYSNLTTYVLVISALFIINYFTSPDYWWAVWPALGWGIGIVSHAFSAFEIVNIFGPEWEKKQVEKRLGRKL
;
A
#
# COMPACT_ATOMS: atom_id res chain seq x y z
N MET A 1 14.02 -16.52 -4.27
CA MET A 1 15.50 -16.55 -4.29
C MET A 1 16.05 -15.67 -5.40
N ILE A 2 17.17 -14.98 -5.14
CA ILE A 2 17.83 -14.06 -6.07
C ILE A 2 18.27 -14.74 -7.38
N ILE A 3 18.77 -15.98 -7.29
CA ILE A 3 19.26 -16.78 -8.42
C ILE A 3 18.15 -17.07 -9.44
N ARG A 4 16.94 -17.45 -8.98
CA ARG A 4 15.80 -17.67 -9.87
C ARG A 4 15.39 -16.40 -10.60
N LYS A 5 15.44 -15.24 -9.92
CA LYS A 5 15.13 -13.94 -10.54
C LYS A 5 16.14 -13.59 -11.63
N LEU A 6 17.44 -13.71 -11.34
CA LEU A 6 18.52 -13.44 -12.29
C LEU A 6 18.44 -14.35 -13.54
N ARG A 7 18.16 -15.64 -13.34
CA ARG A 7 17.97 -16.59 -14.44
C ARG A 7 16.82 -16.17 -15.36
N LEU A 8 15.66 -15.82 -14.79
CA LEU A 8 14.48 -15.41 -15.56
C LEU A 8 14.69 -14.06 -16.27
N GLN A 9 15.39 -13.10 -15.64
CA GLN A 9 15.73 -11.81 -16.27
C GLN A 9 16.61 -11.98 -17.51
N ARG A 10 17.50 -12.98 -17.51
CA ARG A 10 18.34 -13.32 -18.68
C ARG A 10 17.67 -14.30 -19.65
N GLY A 11 16.43 -14.71 -19.39
CA GLY A 11 15.66 -15.61 -20.25
C GLY A 11 16.17 -17.06 -20.29
N TRP A 12 16.87 -17.51 -19.24
CA TRP A 12 17.51 -18.82 -19.22
C TRP A 12 16.64 -19.93 -18.60
N SER A 13 16.71 -21.14 -19.16
CA SER A 13 16.18 -22.36 -18.53
C SER A 13 17.12 -22.88 -17.43
N GLN A 14 16.65 -23.81 -16.59
CA GLN A 14 17.49 -24.43 -15.55
C GLN A 14 18.63 -25.25 -16.16
N GLU A 15 18.38 -25.86 -17.32
CA GLU A 15 19.33 -26.61 -18.13
C GLU A 15 20.41 -25.68 -18.70
N GLN A 16 20.01 -24.51 -19.23
CA GLN A 16 20.97 -23.52 -19.74
C GLN A 16 21.86 -22.98 -18.63
N LEU A 17 21.30 -22.69 -17.45
CA LEU A 17 22.11 -22.27 -16.31
C LEU A 17 23.05 -23.38 -15.81
N SER A 18 22.62 -24.65 -15.90
CA SER A 18 23.46 -25.81 -15.59
C SER A 18 24.67 -25.90 -16.53
N GLN A 19 24.45 -25.71 -17.83
CA GLN A 19 25.52 -25.73 -18.83
C GLN A 19 26.52 -24.59 -18.62
N LEU A 20 26.03 -23.38 -18.32
CA LEU A 20 26.88 -22.21 -18.12
C LEU A 20 27.70 -22.29 -16.82
N SER A 21 27.09 -22.76 -15.73
CA SER A 21 27.73 -22.79 -14.40
C SER A 21 28.53 -24.06 -14.11
N GLY A 22 28.40 -25.09 -14.95
CA GLY A 22 28.98 -26.41 -14.69
C GLY A 22 28.35 -27.16 -13.50
N LEU A 23 27.24 -26.66 -12.96
CA LEU A 23 26.52 -27.29 -11.84
C LEU A 23 25.43 -28.22 -12.36
N SER A 24 25.09 -29.25 -11.59
CA SER A 24 23.95 -30.10 -11.94
C SER A 24 22.62 -29.34 -11.84
N ILE A 25 21.65 -29.70 -12.70
CA ILE A 25 20.28 -29.16 -12.66
C ILE A 25 19.67 -29.32 -11.26
N ARG A 26 19.91 -30.45 -10.60
CA ARG A 26 19.44 -30.74 -9.23
C ARG A 26 20.03 -29.78 -8.19
N THR A 27 21.30 -29.40 -8.37
CA THR A 27 21.97 -28.40 -7.52
C THR A 27 21.31 -27.04 -7.70
N ILE A 28 21.07 -26.61 -8.94
CA ILE A 28 20.38 -25.35 -9.25
C ILE A 28 18.98 -25.34 -8.64
N GLN A 29 18.20 -26.42 -8.81
CA GLN A 29 16.86 -26.53 -8.24
C GLN A 29 16.86 -26.42 -6.72
N ARG A 30 17.76 -27.13 -6.01
CA ARG A 30 17.91 -27.01 -4.55
C ARG A 30 18.19 -25.58 -4.11
N ILE A 31 19.07 -24.88 -4.84
CA ILE A 31 19.44 -23.50 -4.53
C ILE A 31 18.27 -22.54 -4.82
N GLU A 32 17.56 -22.72 -5.94
CA GLU A 32 16.36 -21.95 -6.25
C GLU A 32 15.22 -22.17 -5.23
N GLN A 33 15.15 -23.36 -4.62
CA GLN A 33 14.23 -23.72 -3.54
C GLN A 33 14.64 -23.20 -2.15
N GLY A 34 15.79 -22.53 -2.03
CA GLY A 34 16.22 -21.88 -0.79
C GLY A 34 17.21 -22.67 0.05
N GLN A 35 17.75 -23.80 -0.44
CA GLN A 35 18.80 -24.52 0.28
C GLN A 35 20.15 -23.82 0.14
N LYS A 36 20.93 -23.78 1.23
CA LYS A 36 22.27 -23.17 1.24
C LYS A 36 23.20 -23.90 0.27
N ALA A 37 23.82 -23.15 -0.63
CA ALA A 37 24.84 -23.63 -1.55
C ALA A 37 26.23 -23.61 -0.90
N GLY A 38 27.13 -24.49 -1.35
CA GLY A 38 28.55 -24.38 -1.01
C GLY A 38 29.20 -23.16 -1.68
N LEU A 39 30.33 -22.71 -1.13
CA LEU A 39 31.06 -21.53 -1.64
C LEU A 39 31.50 -21.71 -3.11
N GLU A 40 31.90 -22.91 -3.51
CA GLU A 40 32.30 -23.20 -4.90
C GLU A 40 31.12 -23.05 -5.87
N SER A 41 29.94 -23.59 -5.52
CA SER A 41 28.74 -23.41 -6.33
C SER A 41 28.31 -21.94 -6.43
N LEU A 42 28.50 -21.16 -5.36
CA LEU A 42 28.22 -19.73 -5.38
C LEU A 42 29.21 -18.97 -6.27
N LYS A 43 30.51 -19.30 -6.24
CA LYS A 43 31.51 -18.71 -7.14
C LYS A 43 31.21 -19.02 -8.61
N SER A 44 30.85 -20.26 -8.93
CA SER A 44 30.46 -20.64 -10.29
C SER A 44 29.25 -19.86 -10.78
N LEU A 45 28.22 -19.71 -9.94
CA LEU A 45 27.04 -18.91 -10.29
C LEU A 45 27.37 -17.41 -10.39
N ALA A 46 28.19 -16.88 -9.50
CA ALA A 46 28.63 -15.48 -9.52
C ALA A 46 29.39 -15.15 -10.81
N ALA A 47 30.26 -16.05 -11.26
CA ALA A 47 31.00 -15.92 -12.51
C ALA A 47 30.05 -15.87 -13.73
N VAL A 48 29.05 -16.75 -13.78
CA VAL A 48 28.07 -16.79 -14.89
C VAL A 48 27.16 -15.55 -14.92
N PHE A 49 26.78 -15.07 -13.74
CA PHE A 49 25.94 -13.88 -13.61
C PHE A 49 26.73 -12.58 -13.65
N GLU A 50 28.06 -12.61 -13.72
CA GLU A 50 28.95 -11.44 -13.71
C GLU A 50 28.70 -10.51 -12.51
N ILE A 51 28.49 -11.10 -11.33
CA ILE A 51 28.24 -10.38 -10.07
C ILE A 51 29.18 -10.90 -8.98
N GLN A 52 29.27 -10.18 -7.86
CA GLN A 52 30.07 -10.65 -6.73
C GLN A 52 29.31 -11.71 -5.94
N VAL A 53 30.05 -12.63 -5.31
CA VAL A 53 29.47 -13.69 -4.45
C VAL A 53 28.69 -13.10 -3.28
N SER A 54 29.09 -11.93 -2.79
CA SER A 54 28.36 -11.14 -1.79
C SER A 54 26.93 -10.81 -2.23
N ASP A 55 26.74 -10.50 -3.51
CA ASP A 55 25.46 -10.06 -4.05
C ASP A 55 24.48 -11.24 -4.18
N LEU A 56 24.99 -12.47 -4.30
CA LEU A 56 24.20 -13.71 -4.27
C LEU A 56 23.76 -14.12 -2.86
N GLN A 57 24.51 -13.70 -1.84
CA GLN A 57 24.21 -13.96 -0.43
C GLN A 57 23.30 -12.91 0.18
N MET A 58 23.22 -11.72 -0.43
CA MET A 58 22.19 -10.75 -0.11
C MET A 58 20.85 -11.36 -0.51
N GLU A 59 20.00 -11.63 0.48
CA GLU A 59 18.58 -11.70 0.20
C GLU A 59 18.23 -10.38 -0.51
N PRO A 60 17.61 -10.42 -1.70
CA PRO A 60 17.17 -9.19 -2.32
C PRO A 60 16.28 -8.54 -1.25
N PRO A 61 16.44 -7.24 -0.95
CA PRO A 61 15.46 -6.55 -0.12
C PRO A 61 14.15 -6.65 -0.88
N MET A 62 13.39 -7.71 -0.60
CA MET A 62 12.07 -7.96 -1.12
C MET A 62 11.03 -7.26 -0.25
N ASN A 63 11.49 -6.25 0.47
CA ASN A 63 10.81 -5.01 0.61
C ASN A 63 11.70 -3.99 -0.10
N LYS A 64 11.33 -3.56 -1.32
CA LYS A 64 11.60 -2.15 -1.62
C LYS A 64 10.74 -1.47 -0.56
N GLU A 65 11.30 -1.22 0.61
CA GLU A 65 10.77 -0.17 1.47
C GLU A 65 10.79 1.03 0.54
N ILE A 66 9.64 1.27 -0.07
CA ILE A 66 9.34 2.57 -0.61
C ILE A 66 9.54 3.41 0.63
N THR A 67 10.67 4.08 0.70
CA THR A 67 10.95 5.09 1.70
C THR A 67 10.03 6.21 1.27
N ILE A 68 8.73 6.02 1.54
CA ILE A 68 7.69 6.96 1.20
C ILE A 68 8.08 8.19 2.01
N THR A 69 8.53 9.21 1.30
CA THR A 69 8.92 10.47 1.89
C THR A 69 7.70 10.98 2.66
N GLU A 70 7.89 11.68 3.78
CA GLU A 70 6.76 12.16 4.58
C GLU A 70 5.79 13.02 3.74
N GLU A 71 6.29 13.69 2.70
CA GLU A 71 5.49 14.40 1.70
C GLU A 71 4.62 13.46 0.85
N GLU A 72 5.18 12.34 0.37
CA GLU A 72 4.45 11.34 -0.40
C GLU A 72 3.38 10.65 0.46
N LYS A 73 3.66 10.40 1.75
CA LYS A 73 2.65 9.85 2.69
C LYS A 73 1.49 10.83 2.86
N ARG A 74 1.77 12.13 3.00
CA ARG A 74 0.74 13.17 3.09
C ARG A 74 -0.11 13.25 1.83
N ALA A 75 0.53 13.26 0.66
CA ALA A 75 -0.17 13.26 -0.62
C ALA A 75 -1.07 12.02 -0.78
N LEU A 76 -0.58 10.84 -0.41
CA LEU A 76 -1.36 9.60 -0.43
C LEU A 76 -2.55 9.64 0.55
N ASN A 77 -2.34 10.13 1.76
CA ASN A 77 -3.40 10.27 2.76
C ASN A 77 -4.47 11.28 2.33
N TYR A 78 -4.06 12.39 1.71
CA TYR A 78 -4.96 13.38 1.14
C TYR A 78 -5.87 12.77 0.06
N VAL A 79 -5.28 12.08 -0.92
CA VAL A 79 -6.05 11.39 -1.97
C VAL A 79 -6.97 10.31 -1.39
N LYS A 80 -6.50 9.57 -0.37
CA LYS A 80 -7.31 8.57 0.33
C LYS A 80 -8.50 9.20 1.05
N GLY A 81 -8.31 10.36 1.68
CA GLY A 81 -9.37 11.14 2.31
C GLY A 81 -10.45 11.57 1.32
N ILE A 82 -10.03 12.13 0.18
CA ILE A 82 -10.93 12.51 -0.92
C ILE A 82 -11.72 11.30 -1.44
N LYS A 83 -11.05 10.17 -1.68
CA LYS A 83 -11.72 8.94 -2.13
C LYS A 83 -12.76 8.45 -1.13
N SER A 84 -12.44 8.46 0.16
CA SER A 84 -13.37 8.10 1.25
C SER A 84 -14.59 9.01 1.26
N PHE A 85 -14.39 10.32 1.09
CA PHE A 85 -15.47 11.28 1.01
C PHE A 85 -16.43 10.99 -0.15
N TYR A 86 -15.93 10.82 -1.38
CA TYR A 86 -16.78 10.51 -2.54
C TYR A 86 -17.52 9.18 -2.40
N SER A 87 -16.90 8.17 -1.79
CA SER A 87 -17.57 6.90 -1.50
C SER A 87 -18.77 7.11 -0.56
N ASN A 88 -18.59 7.86 0.53
CA ASN A 88 -19.67 8.14 1.48
C ASN A 88 -20.75 9.05 0.89
N LEU A 89 -20.37 10.06 0.11
CA LEU A 89 -21.29 10.95 -0.58
C LEU A 89 -22.17 10.17 -1.59
N THR A 90 -21.57 9.25 -2.35
CA THR A 90 -22.31 8.43 -3.32
C THR A 90 -23.34 7.56 -2.60
N THR A 91 -22.95 6.88 -1.53
CA THR A 91 -23.88 6.08 -0.71
C THR A 91 -25.00 6.95 -0.14
N TYR A 92 -24.67 8.14 0.38
CA TYR A 92 -25.66 9.07 0.90
C TYR A 92 -26.68 9.47 -0.17
N VAL A 93 -26.23 9.91 -1.35
CA VAL A 93 -27.12 10.32 -2.44
C VAL A 93 -28.02 9.18 -2.88
N LEU A 94 -27.48 7.96 -3.04
CA LEU A 94 -28.26 6.80 -3.44
C LEU A 94 -29.34 6.44 -2.41
N VAL A 95 -28.96 6.36 -1.12
CA VAL A 95 -29.89 6.00 -0.05
C VAL A 95 -30.96 7.08 0.12
N ILE A 96 -30.58 8.35 0.20
CA ILE A 96 -31.53 9.45 0.38
C ILE A 96 -32.49 9.53 -0.80
N SER A 97 -31.99 9.41 -2.04
CA SER A 97 -32.86 9.37 -3.23
C SER A 97 -33.87 8.24 -3.16
N ALA A 98 -33.45 7.02 -2.77
CA ALA A 98 -34.35 5.89 -2.59
C ALA A 98 -35.39 6.14 -1.48
N LEU A 99 -35.00 6.74 -0.35
CA LEU A 99 -35.93 7.09 0.73
C LEU A 99 -36.96 8.13 0.28
N PHE A 100 -36.55 9.14 -0.49
CA PHE A 100 -37.48 10.12 -1.05
C PHE A 100 -38.47 9.49 -2.05
N ILE A 101 -38.02 8.53 -2.85
CA ILE A 101 -38.90 7.75 -3.74
C ILE A 101 -39.92 6.97 -2.91
N ILE A 102 -39.48 6.22 -1.89
CA ILE A 102 -40.38 5.46 -1.01
C ILE A 102 -41.37 6.40 -0.32
N ASN A 103 -40.89 7.53 0.17
CA ASN A 103 -41.71 8.54 0.83
C ASN A 103 -42.82 9.07 -0.08
N TYR A 104 -42.49 9.40 -1.33
CA TYR A 104 -43.46 9.83 -2.34
C TYR A 104 -44.58 8.80 -2.54
N PHE A 105 -44.27 7.50 -2.53
CA PHE A 105 -45.26 6.44 -2.72
C PHE A 105 -46.03 6.04 -1.45
N THR A 106 -45.45 6.24 -0.26
CA THR A 106 -46.02 5.71 0.98
C THR A 106 -46.73 6.78 1.81
N SER A 107 -46.25 8.02 1.76
CA SER A 107 -46.73 9.11 2.61
C SER A 107 -46.51 10.47 1.92
N PRO A 108 -47.18 10.75 0.79
CA PRO A 108 -46.94 11.98 0.01
C PRO A 108 -47.20 13.27 0.82
N ASP A 109 -48.12 13.21 1.79
CA ASP A 109 -48.48 14.34 2.66
C ASP A 109 -47.49 14.59 3.80
N TYR A 110 -46.55 13.66 4.06
CA TYR A 110 -45.59 13.78 5.16
C TYR A 110 -44.16 13.38 4.77
N TRP A 111 -43.28 14.37 4.71
CA TRP A 111 -41.92 14.19 4.20
C TRP A 111 -40.92 13.63 5.22
N TRP A 112 -41.19 12.43 5.75
CA TRP A 112 -40.34 11.81 6.77
C TRP A 112 -38.88 11.58 6.34
N ALA A 113 -38.61 11.39 5.04
CA ALA A 113 -37.26 11.19 4.49
C ALA A 113 -36.31 12.39 4.71
N VAL A 114 -36.85 13.57 5.02
CA VAL A 114 -36.05 14.76 5.38
C VAL A 114 -35.27 14.54 6.68
N TRP A 115 -35.81 13.79 7.65
CA TRP A 115 -35.13 13.59 8.94
C TRP A 115 -33.84 12.75 8.80
N PRO A 116 -33.85 11.57 8.15
CA PRO A 116 -32.60 10.87 7.82
C PRO A 116 -31.65 11.70 6.96
N ALA A 117 -32.19 12.43 5.97
CA ALA A 117 -31.37 13.27 5.08
C ALA A 117 -30.60 14.34 5.85
N LEU A 118 -31.26 15.06 6.76
CA LEU A 118 -30.61 16.09 7.59
C LEU A 118 -29.63 15.46 8.60
N GLY A 119 -30.03 14.40 9.30
CA GLY A 119 -29.20 13.74 10.30
C GLY A 119 -27.89 13.19 9.71
N TRP A 120 -27.97 12.45 8.61
CA TRP A 120 -26.77 11.95 7.92
C TRP A 120 -26.04 13.03 7.11
N GLY A 121 -26.76 14.04 6.61
CA GLY A 121 -26.19 15.13 5.83
C GLY A 121 -25.14 15.92 6.61
N ILE A 122 -25.36 16.15 7.91
CA ILE A 122 -24.39 16.79 8.79
C ILE A 122 -23.08 16.00 8.85
N GLY A 123 -23.14 14.67 8.90
CA GLY A 123 -21.97 13.80 8.90
C GLY A 123 -21.17 13.88 7.59
N ILE A 124 -21.86 13.93 6.45
CA ILE A 124 -21.23 14.12 5.13
C ILE A 124 -20.51 15.46 5.05
N VAL A 125 -21.14 16.54 5.52
CA VAL A 125 -20.55 17.88 5.54
C VAL A 125 -19.30 17.91 6.44
N SER A 126 -19.36 17.30 7.63
CA SER A 126 -18.20 17.14 8.51
C SER A 126 -17.05 16.39 7.82
N HIS A 127 -17.37 15.29 7.13
CA HIS A 127 -16.36 14.52 6.41
C HIS A 127 -15.76 15.30 5.23
N ALA A 128 -16.54 16.16 4.57
CA ALA A 128 -16.06 17.06 3.52
C ALA A 128 -15.02 18.06 4.07
N PHE A 129 -15.33 18.72 5.19
CA PHE A 129 -14.41 19.66 5.82
C PHE A 129 -13.07 19.02 6.18
N SER A 130 -13.09 17.76 6.66
CA SER A 130 -11.89 16.99 6.96
C SER A 130 -11.15 16.51 5.71
N ALA A 131 -11.85 16.02 4.68
CA ALA A 131 -11.24 15.46 3.47
C ALA A 131 -10.56 16.53 2.59
N PHE A 132 -11.10 17.75 2.58
CA PHE A 132 -10.53 18.88 1.84
C PHE A 132 -9.63 19.77 2.70
N GLU A 133 -9.33 19.37 3.94
CA GLU A 133 -8.50 20.11 4.90
C GLU A 133 -8.95 21.58 5.13
N ILE A 134 -10.23 21.88 4.86
CA ILE A 134 -10.81 23.23 4.97
C ILE A 134 -10.81 23.69 6.43
N VAL A 135 -11.04 22.75 7.37
CA VAL A 135 -11.03 23.03 8.81
C VAL A 135 -10.12 22.01 9.50
N ASN A 136 -8.84 22.33 9.62
CA ASN A 136 -7.88 21.48 10.32
C ASN A 136 -7.89 21.81 11.83
N ILE A 137 -8.98 21.44 12.52
CA ILE A 137 -9.21 21.75 13.96
C ILE A 137 -8.06 21.18 14.83
N PHE A 138 -7.46 20.06 14.39
CA PHE A 138 -6.36 19.39 15.05
C PHE A 138 -5.15 19.26 14.10
N GLY A 139 -4.67 20.39 13.61
CA GLY A 139 -3.51 20.42 12.71
C GLY A 139 -2.19 19.96 13.38
N PRO A 140 -1.11 19.81 12.60
CA PRO A 140 0.19 19.30 13.06
C PRO A 140 0.81 20.13 14.19
N GLU A 141 0.52 21.43 14.28
CA GLU A 141 0.92 22.29 15.40
C GLU A 141 0.23 21.90 16.72
N TRP A 142 -1.06 21.54 16.68
CA TRP A 142 -1.77 21.05 17.85
C TRP A 142 -1.22 19.69 18.29
N GLU A 143 -0.99 18.78 17.34
CA GLU A 143 -0.39 17.47 17.63
C GLU A 143 1.00 17.61 18.23
N LYS A 144 1.88 18.44 17.61
CA LYS A 144 3.21 18.75 18.14
C LYS A 144 3.12 19.27 19.57
N LYS A 145 2.22 20.21 19.83
CA LYS A 145 2.02 20.77 21.18
C LYS A 145 1.56 19.73 22.21
N GLN A 146 0.69 18.79 21.83
CA GLN A 146 0.28 17.70 22.73
C GLN A 146 1.42 16.71 23.00
N VAL A 147 2.23 16.40 21.98
CA VAL A 147 3.38 15.51 22.11
C VAL A 147 4.45 16.13 23.00
N GLU A 148 4.81 17.39 22.77
CA GLU A 148 5.77 18.13 23.63
C GLU A 148 5.28 18.22 25.08
N LYS A 149 3.97 18.42 25.29
CA LYS A 149 3.37 18.45 26.63
C LYS A 149 3.50 17.11 27.36
N ARG A 150 3.38 15.97 26.64
CA ARG A 150 3.53 14.63 27.24
C ARG A 150 4.99 14.22 27.44
N LEU A 151 5.89 14.65 26.54
CA LEU A 151 7.32 14.36 26.63
C LEU A 151 8.09 15.29 27.58
N GLY A 152 7.52 16.44 27.94
CA GLY A 152 8.18 17.43 28.80
C GLY A 152 9.39 18.11 28.16
N ARG A 153 9.57 17.96 26.83
CA ARG A 153 10.64 18.60 26.06
C ARG A 153 10.13 18.98 24.66
N LYS A 154 10.75 20.00 24.08
CA LYS A 154 10.45 20.43 22.71
C LYS A 154 11.02 19.45 21.68
N LEU A 155 10.31 19.29 20.56
CA LEU A 155 10.71 18.49 19.40
C LEU A 155 11.36 19.35 18.33
#